data_AF-A0A5E7I399-F1
#
_entry.id   AF-A0A5E7I399-F1
#
_cell.length_a   1.000
_cell.length_b   1.000
_cell.length_c   1.000
_cell.angle_alpha   90.00
_cell.angle_beta   90.00
_cell.angle_gamma   90.00
#
_symmetry.space_group_name_H-M   'P 1'
#
loop_
_entity.id
_entity.type
_entity.pdbx_description
1 polymer ?
#
loop_
_entity_poly.entity_id
_entity_poly.type
_entity_poly.pdbx_seq_one_letter_code
_entity_poly.pdbx_strand_id
1 'polypeptide(L)' 'MRAALLASGVGETFAELDLTHCPVGIFGKVITDADTRPVQAGDRIEIYRPLLADPKEVRRLRAAKAAEAKARNQ' A
#
# COMPACT_ATOMS: atom_id res chain seq x y z
N MET A 1 -17.34 4.30 -4.01
CA MET A 1 -16.78 3.40 -2.98
C MET A 1 -15.87 4.20 -2.10
N ARG A 2 -15.03 5.06 -2.70
CA ARG A 2 -14.23 6.05 -1.99
C ARG A 2 -15.05 6.94 -1.04
N ALA A 3 -16.24 7.40 -1.44
CA ALA A 3 -17.11 8.15 -0.55
C ALA A 3 -17.45 7.40 0.77
N ALA A 4 -17.67 6.08 0.70
CA ALA A 4 -17.93 5.27 1.90
C ALA A 4 -16.67 5.06 2.75
N LEU A 5 -15.50 4.92 2.12
CA LEU A 5 -14.21 4.87 2.81
C LEU A 5 -13.87 6.18 3.55
N LEU A 6 -14.18 7.32 2.94
CA LEU A 6 -13.98 8.63 3.58
C LEU A 6 -14.98 8.84 4.73
N ALA A 7 -16.22 8.40 4.55
CA ALA A 7 -17.26 8.49 5.58
C ALA A 7 -17.08 7.48 6.74
N SER A 8 -16.24 6.45 6.60
CA SER A 8 -16.04 5.44 7.65
C SER A 8 -15.11 5.90 8.78
N GLY A 9 -14.47 7.06 8.65
CA GLY A 9 -13.53 7.59 9.65
C GLY A 9 -12.16 6.89 9.66
N VAL A 10 -11.92 5.94 8.75
CA VAL A 10 -10.65 5.20 8.71
C VAL A 10 -9.46 6.13 8.44
N GLY A 11 -9.67 7.21 7.68
CA GLY A 11 -8.65 8.21 7.40
C GLY A 11 -8.32 9.11 8.60
N GLU A 12 -9.25 9.26 9.54
CA GLU A 12 -9.00 9.97 10.79
C GLU A 12 -8.21 9.10 11.77
N THR A 13 -8.43 7.79 11.75
CA THR A 13 -7.70 6.85 12.60
C THR A 13 -6.28 6.61 12.09
N PHE A 14 -6.08 6.66 10.78
CA PHE A 14 -4.80 6.42 10.12
C PHE A 14 -4.46 7.56 9.16
N ALA A 15 -3.88 8.63 9.69
CA ALA A 15 -3.50 9.80 8.91
C ALA A 15 -2.42 9.53 7.84
N GLU A 16 -1.66 8.44 8.00
CA GLU A 16 -0.66 8.00 7.03
C GLU A 16 -1.24 7.29 5.79
N LEU A 17 -2.53 6.94 5.82
CA LEU A 17 -3.20 6.26 4.72
C LEU A 17 -3.76 7.28 3.72
N ASP A 18 -3.19 7.30 2.52
CA ASP A 18 -3.77 8.04 1.40
C ASP A 18 -4.99 7.29 0.82
N LEU A 19 -6.16 7.56 1.41
CA LEU A 19 -7.44 7.01 0.94
C LEU A 19 -7.91 7.58 -0.40
N THR A 20 -7.24 8.59 -0.94
CA THR A 20 -7.55 9.21 -2.23
C THR A 20 -6.86 8.52 -3.40
N HIS A 21 -5.66 7.99 -3.21
CA HIS A 21 -4.90 7.33 -4.28
C HIS A 21 -4.58 5.86 -4.01
N CYS A 22 -4.90 5.32 -2.83
CA CYS A 22 -4.67 3.91 -2.56
C CYS A 22 -5.50 3.01 -3.50
N PRO A 23 -4.92 1.92 -4.02
CA PRO A 23 -5.68 0.86 -4.65
C PRO A 23 -6.62 0.23 -3.61
N VAL A 24 -7.88 0.04 -4.00
CA VAL A 24 -8.88 -0.60 -3.15
C VAL A 24 -9.49 -1.78 -3.87
N GLY A 25 -9.93 -2.77 -3.11
CA GLY A 25 -10.54 -3.98 -3.62
C GLY A 25 -11.80 -4.38 -2.88
N ILE A 26 -12.54 -5.29 -3.48
CA ILE A 26 -13.69 -5.97 -2.87
C ILE A 26 -13.45 -7.46 -3.02
N PHE A 27 -13.42 -8.20 -1.89
CA PHE A 27 -13.19 -9.65 -1.87
C PHE A 27 -11.98 -10.11 -2.71
N GLY A 28 -10.81 -9.49 -2.51
CA GLY A 28 -9.58 -9.84 -3.23
C GLY A 28 -9.51 -9.39 -4.70
N LYS A 29 -10.51 -8.67 -5.20
CA LYS A 29 -10.50 -8.08 -6.55
C LYS A 29 -10.24 -6.58 -6.46
N VAL A 30 -9.16 -6.12 -7.07
CA VAL A 30 -8.84 -4.69 -7.20
C VAL A 30 -9.90 -4.02 -8.07
N ILE A 31 -10.43 -2.90 -7.59
CA ILE A 31 -11.44 -2.09 -8.27
C ILE A 31 -10.75 -0.84 -8.80
N THR A 32 -10.75 -0.68 -10.13
CA THR A 32 -10.22 0.53 -10.79
C THR A 32 -11.15 1.72 -10.64
N ASP A 33 -12.47 1.48 -10.61
CA ASP A 33 -13.51 2.52 -10.64
C ASP A 33 -14.03 2.83 -9.23
N ALA A 34 -13.12 2.91 -8.25
CA ALA A 34 -13.48 3.09 -6.84
C ALA A 34 -14.20 4.42 -6.55
N ASP A 35 -14.00 5.42 -7.40
CA ASP A 35 -14.61 6.75 -7.29
C ASP A 35 -16.12 6.72 -7.57
N THR A 36 -16.53 6.05 -8.64
CA THR A 36 -17.92 6.05 -9.13
C THR A 36 -18.74 4.86 -8.67
N ARG A 37 -18.10 3.75 -8.27
CA ARG A 37 -18.80 2.51 -7.91
C ARG A 37 -19.48 2.58 -6.53
N PRO A 38 -20.81 2.41 -6.41
CA PRO A 38 -21.46 2.37 -5.09
C PRO A 38 -21.05 1.11 -4.29
N VAL A 39 -21.05 1.21 -2.96
CA VAL A 39 -20.81 0.07 -2.04
C VAL A 39 -22.13 -0.59 -1.72
N GLN A 40 -22.15 -1.92 -1.67
CA GLN A 40 -23.33 -2.70 -1.30
C GLN A 40 -23.19 -3.31 0.09
N ALA A 41 -24.33 -3.60 0.73
CA ALA A 41 -24.34 -4.28 2.01
C ALA A 41 -23.70 -5.67 1.87
N GLY A 42 -22.74 -5.97 2.75
CA GLY A 42 -21.96 -7.21 2.70
C GLY A 42 -20.64 -7.11 1.93
N ASP A 43 -20.35 -5.99 1.26
CA ASP A 43 -19.06 -5.78 0.63
C ASP A 43 -17.94 -5.70 1.67
N ARG A 44 -16.93 -6.56 1.54
CA ARG A 44 -15.67 -6.41 2.28
C ARG A 44 -14.71 -5.55 1.48
N ILE A 45 -14.55 -4.31 1.91
CA ILE A 45 -13.61 -3.36 1.34
C ILE A 45 -12.20 -3.66 1.87
N GLU A 46 -11.26 -3.79 0.94
CA GLU A 46 -9.84 -4.03 1.21
C GLU A 46 -9.03 -2.81 0.71
N ILE A 47 -8.13 -2.29 1.54
CA ILE A 47 -7.26 -1.15 1.20
C ILE A 47 -5.84 -1.67 1.04
N TYR A 48 -5.27 -1.57 -0.15
CA TYR A 48 -3.91 -2.03 -0.42
C TYR A 48 -2.92 -0.89 -0.22
N ARG A 49 -1.84 -1.17 0.52
CA ARG A 49 -0.70 -0.26 0.62
C ARG A 49 0.36 -0.61 -0.41
N PRO A 50 0.90 0.39 -1.14
CA PRO A 50 2.04 0.16 -2.01
C PRO A 50 3.26 -0.26 -1.18
N LEU A 51 4.12 -1.08 -1.77
CA LEU A 51 5.39 -1.45 -1.17
C LEU A 51 6.30 -0.23 -1.10
N LEU A 52 6.71 0.15 0.11
CA LEU A 52 7.60 1.30 0.34
C LEU A 52 9.04 1.05 -0.14
N ALA A 53 9.46 -0.20 -0.22
CA ALA A 53 10.79 -0.57 -0.67
C ALA A 53 10.69 -1.70 -1.70
N ASP A 54 11.31 -1.47 -2.87
CA ASP A 54 11.52 -2.54 -3.85
C ASP A 54 12.46 -3.58 -3.22
N PRO A 55 12.04 -4.84 -3.05
CA PRO A 55 12.88 -5.90 -2.51
C PRO A 55 14.22 -6.06 -3.24
N LYS A 56 14.27 -5.73 -4.53
CA LYS A 56 15.50 -5.76 -5.34
C LYS A 56 16.48 -4.69 -4.89
N GLU A 57 15.98 -3.48 -4.64
CA GLU A 57 16.82 -2.36 -4.23
C GLU A 57 17.39 -2.57 -2.82
N VAL A 58 16.57 -3.11 -1.90
CA VAL A 58 17.02 -3.51 -0.56
C VAL A 58 18.10 -4.61 -0.66
N ARG A 59 17.94 -5.57 -1.56
CA ARG A 59 18.95 -6.62 -1.79
C ARG A 59 20.24 -6.04 -2.36
N ARG A 60 20.17 -5.08 -3.28
CA ARG A 60 21.33 -4.38 -3.87
C ARG A 60 22.12 -3.62 -2.81
N LEU A 61 21.45 -2.84 -1.97
CA LEU A 61 22.07 -2.06 -0.89
C LEU A 61 22.77 -2.96 0.15
N ARG A 62 22.16 -4.11 0.48
CA ARG A 62 22.79 -5.09 1.39
C ARG A 62 24.05 -5.71 0.79
N ALA A 63 24.03 -6.06 -0.49
CA ALA A 63 25.20 -6.61 -1.18
C ALA A 63 26.35 -5.59 -1.26
N ALA A 64 26.06 -4.33 -1.56
CA ALA A 64 27.06 -3.26 -1.60
C ALA A 64 27.73 -3.04 -0.23
N LYS A 65 26.94 -2.97 0.85
CA LYS A 65 27.48 -2.86 2.22
C LYS A 65 28.36 -4.05 2.62
N ALA A 66 27.98 -5.27 2.22
CA ALA A 66 28.80 -6.45 2.48
C ALA A 66 30.13 -6.44 1.71
N ALA A 67 30.14 -5.94 0.47
CA ALA A 67 31.35 -5.79 -0.33
C ALA A 67 32.29 -4.71 0.26
N GLU A 68 31.76 -3.57 0.68
CA GLU A 68 32.55 -2.52 1.34
C GLU A 68 33.14 -2.99 2.68
N ALA A 69 32.36 -3.71 3.50
CA ALA A 69 32.85 -4.27 4.75
C ALA A 69 33.99 -5.28 4.53
N LYS A 70 33.94 -6.07 3.45
CA LYS A 70 35.01 -7.00 3.08
C LYS A 70 36.27 -6.28 2.58
N ALA A 71 36.11 -5.21 1.80
CA ALA A 71 37.21 -4.40 1.30
C ALA A 71 37.92 -3.58 2.39
N ARG A 72 37.20 -3.22 3.46
CA ARG A 72 37.76 -2.45 4.59
C ARG A 72 38.50 -3.34 5.61
N ASN A 73 38.27 -4.66 5.56
CA ASN A 73 38.89 -5.66 6.43
C ASN A 73 39.99 -6.49 5.72
N GLN A 74 40.40 -6.08 4.53
CA GLN A 74 41.48 -6.68 3.73
C GLN A 74 42.61 -5.66 3.55
#